data_AF-A0AAW3WWR1-F1
#
_entry.id   AF-A0AAW3WWR1-F1
#
_cell.length_a   1.000
_cell.length_b   1.000
_cell.length_c   1.000
_cell.angle_alpha   90.00
_cell.angle_beta   90.00
_cell.angle_gamma   90.00
#
_symmetry.space_group_name_H-M   'P 1'
#
loop_
_entity.id
_entity.type
_entity.pdbx_description
1 polymer ?
#
loop_
_entity_poly.entity_id
_entity_poly.type
_entity_poly.pdbx_seq_one_letter_code
_entity_poly.pdbx_strand_id
1 'polypeptide(L)'
;MALPWIFSPDWAEGVTERLEWLTDILTSPAGVEQCRALRRSPRRTWSAAFILQGTARTQFTLMLARNGAQPWLLPVWPDVQWVSLASGQSVITCQTDGRDFVAGGRVLVLADNGPGYEVLTVQQVAPGVLTLVGAVAGNWPYARLYPVRSARLTDQPQTSRVTDDLMSFSAEFIAVEDCDWPVTDMDASYRGYPVLTEQPDAAEDVTAQYQRLLLVLDNSVNYPQIIDTANMAFIAQSYRWQLFGSVERATWRSLFYRLRGRQGRIWIPSFNQDFSLVSDIPAGNTLQVQYVGFSEYSDLAKPGQRDLQITCYDGRTYHARITAARIATASSEYLTLDQTLPAIPSAAVASISFMALSRLADDRVELTHFSDNDGAAESQAVFRSVLMPTDEATL
;
A
#
# COMPACT_ATOMS: atom_id res chain seq x y z
N MET A 1 0.50 -6.07 34.20
CA MET A 1 1.27 -5.11 33.38
C MET A 1 1.79 -5.86 32.17
N ALA A 2 1.56 -5.37 30.95
CA ALA A 2 2.04 -6.03 29.74
C ALA A 2 3.57 -6.01 29.70
N LEU A 3 4.19 -7.12 29.27
CA LEU A 3 5.63 -7.22 29.14
C LEU A 3 6.08 -6.72 27.75
N PRO A 4 7.23 -6.04 27.65
CA PRO A 4 7.83 -5.71 26.37
C PRO A 4 8.36 -6.95 25.66
N TRP A 5 8.14 -7.01 24.36
CA TRP A 5 8.82 -7.95 23.50
C TRP A 5 10.21 -7.41 23.19
N ILE A 6 11.22 -7.97 23.86
CA ILE A 6 12.61 -7.48 23.81
C ILE A 6 13.47 -8.19 22.75
N PHE A 7 12.91 -9.17 22.05
CA PHE A 7 13.64 -9.96 21.06
C PHE A 7 13.63 -9.24 19.71
N SER A 8 14.82 -9.15 19.10
CA SER A 8 14.98 -8.58 17.77
C SER A 8 14.65 -9.64 16.71
N PRO A 9 13.93 -9.28 15.63
CA PRO A 9 13.66 -10.20 14.54
C PRO A 9 14.95 -10.49 13.78
N ASP A 10 14.98 -11.65 13.16
CA ASP A 10 15.93 -11.95 12.10
C ASP A 10 15.48 -11.23 10.82
N TRP A 11 16.33 -10.36 10.30
CA TRP A 11 16.04 -9.53 9.13
C TRP A 11 16.37 -10.23 7.81
N ALA A 12 16.92 -11.45 7.83
CA ALA A 12 17.29 -12.19 6.62
C ALA A 12 16.14 -12.32 5.60
N GLU A 13 14.91 -12.54 6.09
CA GLU A 13 13.68 -12.62 5.28
C GLU A 13 12.78 -11.38 5.45
N GLY A 14 13.26 -10.37 6.19
CA GLY A 14 12.50 -9.18 6.52
C GLY A 14 11.37 -9.38 7.55
N VAL A 15 10.66 -8.29 7.82
CA VAL A 15 9.49 -8.23 8.70
C VAL A 15 8.27 -7.90 7.86
N THR A 16 7.24 -8.73 7.89
CA THR A 16 5.99 -8.48 7.17
C THR A 16 5.00 -7.74 8.07
N GLU A 17 4.53 -6.60 7.60
CA GLU A 17 3.41 -5.84 8.14
C GLU A 17 2.20 -6.04 7.25
N ARG A 18 1.06 -6.38 7.85
CA ARG A 18 -0.21 -6.55 7.16
C ARG A 18 -1.24 -5.56 7.70
N LEU A 19 -1.90 -4.87 6.78
CA LEU A 19 -3.03 -3.97 7.05
C LEU A 19 -4.28 -4.57 6.45
N GLU A 20 -5.28 -4.85 7.27
CA GLU A 20 -6.52 -5.51 6.86
C GLU A 20 -7.75 -4.65 7.23
N TRP A 21 -8.32 -4.00 6.23
CA TRP A 21 -9.60 -3.32 6.35
C TRP A 21 -10.75 -4.33 6.34
N LEU A 22 -11.99 -3.84 6.39
CA LEU A 22 -13.15 -4.68 6.18
C LEU A 22 -14.17 -3.85 5.43
N THR A 23 -14.50 -4.28 4.22
CA THR A 23 -15.48 -3.61 3.37
C THR A 23 -16.58 -4.55 2.92
N ASP A 24 -17.76 -3.97 2.73
CA ASP A 24 -18.90 -4.60 2.10
C ASP A 24 -19.11 -3.97 0.72
N ILE A 25 -19.22 -4.82 -0.31
CA ILE A 25 -19.35 -4.41 -1.71
C ILE A 25 -20.64 -4.99 -2.27
N LEU A 26 -21.57 -4.10 -2.59
CA LEU A 26 -22.81 -4.45 -3.27
C LEU A 26 -22.64 -4.15 -4.76
N THR A 27 -22.71 -5.17 -5.60
CA THR A 27 -22.52 -5.06 -7.05
C THR A 27 -23.83 -5.34 -7.79
N SER A 28 -24.22 -4.45 -8.70
CA SER A 28 -25.37 -4.67 -9.58
C SER A 28 -25.01 -5.55 -10.79
N PRO A 29 -25.98 -6.11 -11.53
CA PRO A 29 -25.71 -6.82 -12.78
C PRO A 29 -24.98 -5.97 -13.84
N ALA A 30 -25.17 -4.64 -13.82
CA ALA A 30 -24.46 -3.70 -14.69
C ALA A 30 -23.03 -3.39 -14.23
N GLY A 31 -22.59 -3.95 -13.09
CA GLY A 31 -21.27 -3.71 -12.51
C GLY A 31 -21.13 -2.41 -11.73
N VAL A 32 -22.25 -1.75 -11.38
CA VAL A 32 -22.26 -0.60 -10.47
C VAL A 32 -22.02 -1.08 -9.05
N GLU A 33 -21.09 -0.45 -8.33
CA GLU A 33 -20.68 -0.87 -6.99
C GLU A 33 -20.98 0.19 -5.94
N GLN A 34 -21.64 -0.23 -4.87
CA GLN A 34 -21.72 0.51 -3.62
C GLN A 34 -20.79 -0.12 -2.59
N CYS A 35 -19.76 0.63 -2.17
CA CYS A 35 -18.73 0.16 -1.24
C CYS A 35 -18.87 0.84 0.13
N ARG A 36 -18.81 0.06 1.21
CA ARG A 36 -18.91 0.56 2.58
C ARG A 36 -17.76 0.01 3.43
N ALA A 37 -17.02 0.89 4.11
CA ALA A 37 -16.06 0.46 5.14
C ALA A 37 -16.80 0.12 6.45
N LEU A 38 -16.53 -1.08 6.96
CA LEU A 38 -17.07 -1.61 8.22
C LEU A 38 -16.11 -1.41 9.40
N ARG A 39 -14.83 -1.13 9.13
CA ARG A 39 -13.82 -0.77 10.13
C ARG A 39 -13.40 0.70 9.99
N ARG A 40 -13.14 1.35 11.12
CA ARG A 40 -12.55 2.70 11.15
C ARG A 40 -11.07 2.64 10.76
N SER A 41 -10.32 1.77 11.45
CA SER A 41 -8.88 1.57 11.29
C SER A 41 -8.62 0.10 10.90
N PRO A 42 -7.58 -0.19 10.12
CA PRO A 42 -7.28 -1.56 9.73
C PRO A 42 -6.88 -2.39 10.95
N ARG A 43 -7.10 -3.70 10.88
CA ARG A 43 -6.36 -4.62 11.74
C ARG A 43 -4.93 -4.65 11.25
N ARG A 44 -3.98 -4.46 12.17
CA ARG A 44 -2.56 -4.50 11.86
C ARG A 44 -1.95 -5.75 12.47
N THR A 45 -1.18 -6.45 11.65
CA THR A 45 -0.48 -7.67 12.05
C THR A 45 0.98 -7.55 11.64
N TRP A 46 1.89 -8.04 12.48
CA TRP A 46 3.30 -8.15 12.17
C TRP A 46 3.75 -9.60 12.28
N SER A 47 4.49 -10.07 11.28
CA SER A 47 5.09 -11.40 11.26
C SER A 47 6.59 -11.27 11.09
N ALA A 48 7.35 -12.02 11.89
CA ALA A 48 8.80 -12.06 11.79
C ALA A 48 9.36 -13.41 12.25
N ALA A 49 10.54 -13.74 11.73
CA ALA A 49 11.37 -14.82 12.23
C ALA A 49 12.27 -14.33 13.37
N PHE A 50 12.64 -15.23 14.27
CA PHE A 50 13.51 -14.95 15.40
C PHE A 50 14.52 -16.07 15.57
N ILE A 51 15.76 -15.70 15.88
CA ILE A 51 16.82 -16.61 16.28
C ILE A 51 17.34 -16.16 17.64
N LEU A 52 17.23 -17.03 18.64
CA LEU A 52 17.66 -16.77 20.01
C LEU A 52 18.79 -17.71 20.41
N GLN A 53 19.75 -17.18 21.15
CA GLN A 53 20.90 -17.92 21.66
C GLN A 53 21.07 -17.75 23.18
N GLY A 54 21.58 -18.77 23.86
CA GLY A 54 22.04 -18.65 25.25
C GLY A 54 20.95 -18.22 26.22
N THR A 55 21.24 -17.17 26.98
CA THR A 55 20.33 -16.64 28.02
C THR A 55 19.02 -16.08 27.45
N ALA A 56 19.04 -15.56 26.21
CA ALA A 56 17.85 -15.02 25.56
C ALA A 56 16.78 -16.10 25.34
N ARG A 57 17.20 -17.35 25.07
CA ARG A 57 16.30 -18.51 24.95
C ARG A 57 15.56 -18.78 26.25
N THR A 58 16.28 -18.82 27.38
CA THR A 58 15.66 -19.05 28.69
C THR A 58 14.76 -17.89 29.09
N GLN A 59 15.16 -16.65 28.80
CA GLN A 59 14.31 -15.47 29.01
C GLN A 59 13.03 -15.55 28.21
N PHE A 60 13.10 -15.92 26.92
CA PHE A 60 11.95 -16.13 26.07
C PHE A 60 10.98 -17.17 26.64
N THR A 61 11.47 -18.35 27.02
CA THR A 61 10.63 -19.39 27.63
C THR A 61 9.92 -18.90 28.90
N LEU A 62 10.63 -18.19 29.78
CA LEU A 62 10.05 -17.64 31.02
C LEU A 62 9.01 -16.55 30.74
N MET A 63 9.30 -15.65 29.79
CA MET A 63 8.38 -14.59 29.39
C MET A 63 7.12 -15.17 28.76
N LEU A 64 7.25 -16.15 27.85
CA LEU A 64 6.12 -16.79 27.18
C LEU A 64 5.28 -17.60 28.16
N ALA A 65 5.90 -18.37 29.06
CA ALA A 65 5.16 -19.11 30.09
C ALA A 65 4.36 -18.18 31.02
N ARG A 66 4.87 -16.97 31.30
CA ARG A 66 4.19 -15.98 32.14
C ARG A 66 3.10 -15.19 31.41
N ASN A 67 3.36 -14.78 30.16
CA ASN A 67 2.57 -13.74 29.48
C ASN A 67 2.05 -14.16 28.09
N GLY A 68 2.19 -15.43 27.70
CA GLY A 68 1.88 -15.92 26.34
C GLY A 68 0.45 -15.66 25.87
N ALA A 69 -0.53 -15.66 26.77
CA ALA A 69 -1.93 -15.35 26.47
C ALA A 69 -2.31 -13.88 26.66
N GLN A 70 -1.40 -13.03 27.14
CA GLN A 70 -1.66 -11.62 27.45
C GLN A 70 -1.12 -10.72 26.33
N PRO A 71 -1.56 -9.45 26.27
CA PRO A 71 -0.94 -8.48 25.39
C PRO A 71 0.54 -8.27 25.74
N TRP A 72 1.32 -8.05 24.68
CA TRP A 72 2.70 -7.67 24.68
C TRP A 72 2.82 -6.20 24.28
N LEU A 73 3.83 -5.53 24.84
CA LEU A 73 4.29 -4.25 24.34
C LEU A 73 5.25 -4.56 23.17
N LEU A 74 4.71 -4.58 21.96
CA LEU A 74 5.42 -4.96 20.75
C LEU A 74 6.14 -3.75 20.15
N PRO A 75 7.47 -3.79 19.98
CA PRO A 75 8.17 -2.77 19.23
C PRO A 75 7.80 -2.87 17.74
N VAL A 76 7.54 -1.72 17.12
CA VAL A 76 7.38 -1.62 15.66
C VAL A 76 8.78 -1.68 15.07
N TRP A 77 9.25 -2.90 14.74
CA TRP A 77 10.64 -3.14 14.37
C TRP A 77 11.18 -2.29 13.21
N PRO A 78 10.43 -2.04 12.12
CA PRO A 78 10.90 -1.17 11.05
C PRO A 78 11.23 0.23 11.54
N ASP A 79 10.52 0.76 12.53
CA ASP A 79 10.67 2.15 12.97
C ASP A 79 11.79 2.35 14.02
N VAL A 80 12.74 1.43 14.09
CA VAL A 80 13.91 1.51 14.99
C VAL A 80 14.81 2.70 14.67
N GLN A 81 15.32 3.35 15.70
CA GLN A 81 16.37 4.36 15.57
C GLN A 81 17.35 4.35 16.74
N TRP A 82 18.55 4.86 16.51
CA TRP A 82 19.60 4.96 17.53
C TRP A 82 19.49 6.26 18.31
N VAL A 83 19.58 6.16 19.63
CA VAL A 83 19.53 7.33 20.53
C VAL A 83 20.56 7.21 21.65
N SER A 84 20.92 8.37 22.22
CA SER A 84 21.69 8.48 23.45
C SER A 84 20.84 9.23 24.47
N LEU A 85 20.54 8.58 25.60
CA LEU A 85 19.69 9.12 26.65
C LEU A 85 20.42 9.13 27.99
N ALA A 86 20.25 10.21 28.74
CA ALA A 86 20.74 10.33 30.11
C ALA A 86 19.59 10.24 31.11
N SER A 87 19.90 9.73 32.30
CA SER A 87 18.93 9.69 33.41
C SER A 87 18.44 11.11 33.74
N GLY A 88 17.15 11.25 34.00
CA GLY A 88 16.49 12.52 34.27
C GLY A 88 15.95 13.26 33.04
N GLN A 89 16.26 12.81 31.81
CA GLN A 89 15.72 13.43 30.59
C GLN A 89 14.22 13.18 30.45
N SER A 90 13.44 14.22 30.20
CA SER A 90 11.99 14.13 29.86
C SER A 90 11.71 14.38 28.38
N VAL A 91 12.76 14.58 27.59
CA VAL A 91 12.68 14.91 26.16
C VAL A 91 13.68 14.03 25.42
N ILE A 92 13.21 13.37 24.36
CA ILE A 92 14.03 12.56 23.46
C ILE A 92 14.08 13.26 22.11
N THR A 93 15.29 13.60 21.65
CA THR A 93 15.49 14.08 20.27
C THR A 93 15.61 12.87 19.36
N CYS A 94 14.70 12.74 18.39
CA CYS A 94 14.63 11.58 17.51
C CYS A 94 13.80 11.91 16.26
N GLN A 95 13.97 11.18 15.18
CA GLN A 95 13.11 11.34 14.01
C GLN A 95 11.71 10.85 14.35
N THR A 96 10.72 11.72 14.14
CA THR A 96 9.30 11.41 14.38
C THR A 96 8.51 11.24 13.09
N ASP A 97 9.01 11.80 11.99
CA ASP A 97 8.35 11.72 10.69
C ASP A 97 8.44 10.31 10.10
N GLY A 98 7.35 9.87 9.48
CA GLY A 98 7.21 8.54 8.92
C GLY A 98 7.32 7.35 9.88
N ARG A 99 7.29 7.59 11.20
CA ARG A 99 7.38 6.55 12.25
C ARG A 99 6.12 6.52 13.12
N ASP A 100 5.83 5.35 13.68
CA ASP A 100 4.57 5.05 14.38
C ASP A 100 4.52 5.55 15.85
N PHE A 101 4.97 6.78 16.10
CA PHE A 101 4.85 7.41 17.41
C PHE A 101 3.47 8.06 17.59
N VAL A 102 2.85 7.80 18.74
CA VAL A 102 1.53 8.35 19.08
C VAL A 102 1.56 8.98 20.48
N ALA A 103 0.93 10.15 20.63
CA ALA A 103 0.74 10.77 21.94
C ALA A 103 -0.13 9.89 22.85
N GLY A 104 0.29 9.70 24.10
CA GLY A 104 -0.31 8.71 25.02
C GLY A 104 0.16 7.26 24.77
N GLY A 105 0.90 7.03 23.68
CA GLY A 105 1.54 5.75 23.37
C GLY A 105 2.78 5.48 24.21
N ARG A 106 3.48 4.39 23.87
CA ARG A 106 4.71 3.98 24.56
C ARG A 106 5.88 3.91 23.60
N VAL A 107 7.08 4.04 24.16
CA VAL A 107 8.33 3.75 23.47
C VAL A 107 9.17 2.78 24.29
N LEU A 108 9.91 1.93 23.59
CA LEU A 108 10.84 0.98 24.19
C LEU A 108 12.25 1.44 23.87
N VAL A 109 13.02 1.68 24.92
CA VAL A 109 14.47 1.85 24.86
C VAL A 109 15.09 0.49 25.17
N LEU A 110 15.86 -0.04 24.23
CA LEU A 110 16.52 -1.34 24.35
C LEU A 110 18.04 -1.15 24.24
N ALA A 111 18.79 -1.71 25.19
CA ALA A 111 20.24 -1.74 25.09
C ALA A 111 20.68 -2.45 23.80
N ASP A 112 21.80 -2.01 23.23
CA ASP A 112 22.42 -2.72 22.12
C ASP A 112 22.99 -4.08 22.57
N ASN A 113 23.79 -4.07 23.63
CA ASN A 113 24.53 -5.23 24.13
C ASN A 113 24.24 -5.54 25.62
N GLY A 114 22.98 -5.86 25.95
CA GLY A 114 22.63 -6.31 27.31
C GLY A 114 21.13 -6.48 27.58
N PRO A 115 20.72 -7.03 28.73
CA PRO A 115 19.32 -7.29 29.07
C PRO A 115 18.55 -6.03 29.52
N GLY A 116 19.13 -4.84 29.35
CA GLY A 116 18.53 -3.58 29.79
C GLY A 116 17.45 -3.11 28.84
N TYR A 117 16.25 -2.90 29.36
CA TYR A 117 15.18 -2.22 28.66
C TYR A 117 14.50 -1.20 29.57
N GLU A 118 13.92 -0.18 28.96
CA GLU A 118 13.07 0.80 29.63
C GLU A 118 11.87 1.14 28.75
N VAL A 119 10.68 1.13 29.34
CA VAL A 119 9.44 1.50 28.65
C VAL A 119 9.00 2.86 29.14
N LEU A 120 8.88 3.81 28.24
CA LEU A 120 8.51 5.19 28.53
C LEU A 120 7.15 5.51 27.91
N THR A 121 6.42 6.45 28.50
CA THR A 121 5.13 6.93 27.96
C THR A 121 5.31 8.28 27.30
N VAL A 122 4.83 8.39 26.06
CA VAL A 122 4.90 9.61 25.26
C VAL A 122 3.77 10.54 25.67
N GLN A 123 4.09 11.75 26.10
CA GLN A 123 3.10 12.80 26.35
C GLN A 123 2.71 13.49 25.04
N GLN A 124 3.70 13.85 24.23
CA GLN A 124 3.52 14.59 22.99
C GLN A 124 4.56 14.18 21.96
N VAL A 125 4.12 14.11 20.70
CA VAL A 125 4.97 13.95 19.51
C VAL A 125 5.04 15.30 18.81
N ALA A 126 6.25 15.85 18.66
CA ALA A 126 6.52 17.06 17.88
C ALA A 126 7.58 16.73 16.81
N PRO A 127 7.69 17.53 15.72
CA PRO A 127 8.70 17.28 14.71
C PRO A 127 10.11 17.19 15.30
N GLY A 128 10.73 16.00 15.20
CA GLY A 128 12.09 15.74 15.68
C GLY A 128 12.24 15.51 17.19
N VAL A 129 11.15 15.53 17.96
CA VAL A 129 11.19 15.50 19.43
C VAL A 129 9.99 14.76 20.03
N LEU A 130 10.27 13.86 20.99
CA LEU A 130 9.26 13.27 21.87
C LEU A 130 9.36 13.88 23.26
N THR A 131 8.22 14.34 23.81
CA THR A 131 8.11 14.73 25.22
C THR A 131 7.49 13.58 26.00
N LEU A 132 8.10 13.22 27.14
CA LEU A 132 7.70 12.08 27.96
C LEU A 132 6.85 12.52 29.16
N VAL A 133 5.97 11.63 29.63
CA VAL A 133 5.17 11.86 30.86
C VAL A 133 6.05 11.81 32.12
N GLY A 134 7.13 11.01 32.09
CA GLY A 134 8.11 10.89 33.16
C GLY A 134 9.53 10.98 32.61
N ALA A 135 10.51 11.12 33.49
CA ALA A 135 11.91 11.14 33.09
C ALA A 135 12.45 9.73 32.82
N VAL A 136 13.39 9.63 31.89
CA VAL A 136 14.24 8.46 31.67
C VAL A 136 14.94 8.11 32.99
N ALA A 137 14.78 6.89 33.47
CA ALA A 137 15.41 6.41 34.70
C ALA A 137 16.83 5.91 34.43
N GLY A 138 17.05 5.20 33.33
CA GLY A 138 18.35 4.64 32.97
C GLY A 138 19.32 5.65 32.36
N ASN A 139 20.58 5.23 32.19
CA ASN A 139 21.57 5.95 31.41
C ASN A 139 21.93 5.07 30.19
N TRP A 140 21.58 5.54 29.00
CA TRP A 140 21.61 4.80 27.75
C TRP A 140 22.53 5.50 26.75
N PRO A 141 23.86 5.32 26.83
CA PRO A 141 24.80 6.01 25.94
C PRO A 141 24.60 5.63 24.47
N TYR A 142 24.17 4.39 24.21
CA TYR A 142 23.84 3.87 22.88
C TYR A 142 22.71 2.84 23.01
N ALA A 143 21.52 3.19 22.53
CA ALA A 143 20.34 2.34 22.63
C ALA A 143 19.45 2.47 21.39
N ARG A 144 18.65 1.43 21.17
CA ARG A 144 17.61 1.41 20.15
C ARG A 144 16.31 1.92 20.74
N LEU A 145 15.69 2.87 20.06
CA LEU A 145 14.37 3.41 20.36
C LEU A 145 13.37 2.83 19.36
N TYR A 146 12.32 2.23 19.89
CA TYR A 146 11.19 1.72 19.10
C TYR A 146 9.89 2.41 19.53
N PRO A 147 9.03 2.81 18.58
CA PRO A 147 7.60 2.96 18.88
C PRO A 147 7.03 1.61 19.33
N VAL A 148 6.07 1.64 20.24
CA VAL A 148 5.47 0.43 20.81
C VAL A 148 3.97 0.42 20.61
N ARG A 149 3.47 -0.72 20.13
CA ARG A 149 2.04 -1.03 19.99
C ARG A 149 1.65 -2.16 20.94
N SER A 150 0.42 -2.14 21.44
CA SER A 150 -0.12 -3.27 22.19
C SER A 150 -0.57 -4.36 21.22
N ALA A 151 0.00 -5.56 21.31
CA ALA A 151 -0.32 -6.68 20.41
C ALA A 151 -0.40 -8.02 21.13
N ARG A 152 -1.10 -9.00 20.56
CA ARG A 152 -1.17 -10.39 21.05
C ARG A 152 -0.58 -11.32 20.01
N LEU A 153 0.02 -12.41 20.45
CA LEU A 153 0.35 -13.53 19.57
C LEU A 153 -0.94 -14.06 18.94
N THR A 154 -0.97 -14.23 17.62
CA THR A 154 -2.10 -14.86 16.92
C THR A 154 -2.19 -16.34 17.31
N ASP A 155 -1.04 -17.01 17.30
CA ASP A 155 -0.84 -18.37 17.77
C ASP A 155 0.38 -18.47 18.68
N GLN A 156 0.40 -19.47 19.57
CA GLN A 156 1.59 -19.73 20.38
C GLN A 156 2.73 -20.23 19.48
N PRO A 157 3.92 -19.60 19.52
CA PRO A 157 4.99 -19.92 18.59
C PRO A 157 5.48 -21.35 18.78
N GLN A 158 5.62 -22.08 17.67
CA GLN A 158 6.31 -23.36 17.64
C GLN A 158 7.81 -23.12 17.53
N THR A 159 8.57 -23.62 18.50
CA THR A 159 10.02 -23.42 18.55
C THR A 159 10.76 -24.63 17.98
N SER A 160 11.70 -24.37 17.10
CA SER A 160 12.65 -25.34 16.59
C SER A 160 13.97 -25.20 17.34
N ARG A 161 14.47 -26.30 17.91
CA ARG A 161 15.78 -26.36 18.52
C ARG A 161 16.80 -26.74 17.44
N VAL A 162 17.66 -25.80 17.05
CA VAL A 162 18.68 -26.02 16.01
C VAL A 162 19.94 -26.64 16.64
N THR A 163 20.38 -26.12 17.78
CA THR A 163 21.45 -26.71 18.61
C THR A 163 21.03 -26.73 20.08
N ASP A 164 21.92 -27.13 21.00
CA ASP A 164 21.68 -26.96 22.43
C ASP A 164 21.58 -25.50 22.89
N ASP A 165 22.19 -24.59 22.14
CA ASP A 165 22.23 -23.17 22.47
C ASP A 165 21.32 -22.29 21.59
N LEU A 166 20.98 -22.76 20.37
CA LEU A 166 20.24 -21.99 19.37
C LEU A 166 18.79 -22.46 19.23
N MET A 167 17.86 -21.51 19.29
CA MET A 167 16.42 -21.70 19.08
C MET A 167 15.95 -20.77 17.96
N SER A 168 15.15 -21.30 17.03
CA SER A 168 14.47 -20.50 16.01
C SER A 168 12.95 -20.66 16.10
N PHE A 169 12.21 -19.61 15.77
CA PHE A 169 10.76 -19.64 15.65
C PHE A 169 10.28 -18.46 14.79
N SER A 170 9.06 -18.59 14.27
CA SER A 170 8.33 -17.46 13.69
C SER A 170 7.19 -17.09 14.63
N ALA A 171 6.92 -15.78 14.74
CA ALA A 171 5.81 -15.29 15.54
C ALA A 171 5.04 -14.23 14.76
N GLU A 172 3.72 -14.32 14.86
CA GLU A 172 2.80 -13.34 14.30
C GLU A 172 2.03 -12.68 15.43
N PHE A 173 1.92 -11.36 15.35
CA PHE A 173 1.32 -10.51 16.36
C PHE A 173 0.21 -9.68 15.75
N ILE A 174 -0.97 -9.70 16.36
CA ILE A 174 -2.09 -8.85 15.99
C ILE A 174 -2.24 -7.70 16.99
N ALA A 175 -2.34 -6.46 16.49
CA ALA A 175 -2.61 -5.29 17.30
C ALA A 175 -3.95 -5.43 18.04
N VAL A 176 -3.98 -4.98 19.30
CA VAL A 176 -5.20 -4.95 20.13
C VAL A 176 -5.64 -3.52 20.46
N GLU A 177 -5.22 -2.58 19.63
CA GLU A 177 -5.54 -1.16 19.70
C GLU A 177 -5.71 -0.60 18.28
N ASP A 178 -6.34 0.56 18.18
CA ASP A 178 -6.51 1.24 16.90
C ASP A 178 -5.14 1.71 16.37
N CYS A 179 -4.79 1.22 15.18
CA CYS A 179 -3.60 1.62 14.45
C CYS A 179 -3.99 2.68 13.42
N ASP A 180 -4.22 3.91 13.89
CA ASP A 180 -4.46 5.04 12.99
C ASP A 180 -3.14 5.52 12.36
N TRP A 181 -3.23 6.01 11.12
CA TRP A 181 -2.11 6.59 10.38
C TRP A 181 -2.56 7.88 9.68
N PRO A 182 -1.72 8.94 9.61
CA PRO A 182 -2.07 10.16 8.91
C PRO A 182 -2.32 9.90 7.42
N VAL A 183 -3.40 10.46 6.89
CA VAL A 183 -3.70 10.41 5.46
C VAL A 183 -3.12 11.67 4.81
N THR A 184 -2.23 11.47 3.84
CA THR A 184 -1.65 12.52 3.01
C THR A 184 -2.49 12.70 1.75
N ASP A 185 -2.68 13.94 1.32
CA ASP A 185 -3.31 14.22 0.04
C ASP A 185 -2.39 13.90 -1.12
N MET A 186 -2.98 13.43 -2.22
CA MET A 186 -2.24 13.15 -3.44
C MET A 186 -2.26 14.39 -4.33
N ASP A 187 -1.10 14.76 -4.86
CA ASP A 187 -0.94 15.96 -5.68
C ASP A 187 -1.76 15.89 -6.99
N ALA A 188 -1.80 14.70 -7.59
CA ALA A 188 -2.52 14.46 -8.84
C ALA A 188 -3.97 14.03 -8.58
N SER A 189 -4.90 14.74 -9.22
CA SER A 189 -6.31 14.35 -9.27
C SER A 189 -6.86 14.43 -10.69
N TYR A 190 -7.81 13.56 -10.99
CA TYR A 190 -8.49 13.52 -12.27
C TYR A 190 -9.96 13.15 -12.05
N ARG A 191 -10.86 13.98 -12.57
CA ARG A 191 -12.33 13.81 -12.46
C ARG A 191 -12.80 13.55 -11.01
N GLY A 192 -12.21 14.25 -10.05
CA GLY A 192 -12.61 14.20 -8.63
C GLY A 192 -12.00 13.04 -7.82
N TYR A 193 -11.16 12.20 -8.42
CA TYR A 193 -10.45 11.11 -7.74
C TYR A 193 -8.93 11.31 -7.83
N PRO A 194 -8.16 10.82 -6.85
CA PRO A 194 -6.70 10.85 -6.94
C PRO A 194 -6.19 9.99 -8.10
N VAL A 195 -4.98 10.27 -8.58
CA VAL A 195 -4.26 9.49 -9.59
C VAL A 195 -2.99 8.91 -8.97
N LEU A 196 -2.76 7.61 -9.17
CA LEU A 196 -1.52 6.96 -8.78
C LEU A 196 -0.40 7.36 -9.75
N THR A 197 0.63 8.02 -9.23
CA THR A 197 1.75 8.56 -10.01
C THR A 197 3.01 7.70 -9.90
N GLU A 198 3.07 6.89 -8.85
CA GLU A 198 4.18 6.07 -8.45
C GLU A 198 4.29 4.87 -9.40
N GLN A 199 5.36 4.88 -10.19
CA GLN A 199 5.59 3.85 -11.19
C GLN A 199 5.85 2.49 -10.50
N PRO A 200 5.15 1.43 -10.90
CA PRO A 200 5.39 0.09 -10.39
C PRO A 200 6.76 -0.42 -10.83
N ASP A 201 7.34 -1.29 -10.02
CA ASP A 201 8.53 -2.06 -10.36
C ASP A 201 8.21 -3.05 -11.49
N ALA A 202 9.14 -3.15 -12.45
CA ALA A 202 9.06 -4.04 -13.60
C ALA A 202 10.01 -5.23 -13.50
N ALA A 203 10.60 -5.48 -12.32
CA ALA A 203 11.52 -6.60 -12.09
C ALA A 203 10.84 -7.98 -12.23
N GLU A 204 9.52 -8.06 -11.98
CA GLU A 204 8.72 -9.27 -12.13
C GLU A 204 7.53 -9.05 -13.06
N ASP A 205 6.96 -10.15 -13.56
CA ASP A 205 5.84 -10.13 -14.49
C ASP A 205 4.59 -9.51 -13.84
N VAL A 206 4.11 -8.43 -14.44
CA VAL A 206 2.83 -7.79 -14.10
C VAL A 206 1.70 -8.60 -14.72
N THR A 207 0.82 -9.15 -13.89
CA THR A 207 -0.34 -9.94 -14.34
C THR A 207 -1.60 -9.11 -14.38
N ALA A 208 -2.37 -9.26 -15.46
CA ALA A 208 -3.67 -8.61 -15.64
C ALA A 208 -4.73 -9.64 -16.05
N GLN A 209 -5.93 -9.50 -15.50
CA GLN A 209 -7.09 -10.33 -15.82
C GLN A 209 -8.26 -9.45 -16.28
N TYR A 210 -8.82 -9.76 -17.45
CA TYR A 210 -10.03 -9.12 -17.97
C TYR A 210 -11.27 -9.90 -17.51
N GLN A 211 -11.90 -9.42 -16.44
CA GLN A 211 -13.04 -10.07 -15.80
C GLN A 211 -14.35 -9.59 -16.42
N ARG A 212 -15.25 -10.52 -16.78
CA ARG A 212 -16.61 -10.22 -17.24
C ARG A 212 -17.64 -10.76 -16.26
N LEU A 213 -18.76 -10.05 -16.11
CA LEU A 213 -19.88 -10.51 -15.27
C LEU A 213 -20.76 -11.45 -16.09
N LEU A 214 -20.37 -12.72 -16.12
CA LEU A 214 -21.06 -13.76 -16.89
C LEU A 214 -22.05 -14.52 -16.01
N LEU A 215 -23.32 -14.55 -16.42
CA LEU A 215 -24.32 -15.48 -15.91
C LEU A 215 -24.39 -16.69 -16.84
N VAL A 216 -24.09 -17.87 -16.32
CA VAL A 216 -24.12 -19.14 -17.07
C VAL A 216 -25.30 -19.96 -16.61
N LEU A 217 -26.22 -20.23 -17.54
CA LEU A 217 -27.34 -21.17 -17.35
C LEU A 217 -27.04 -22.43 -18.16
N ASP A 218 -26.63 -23.49 -17.46
CA ASP A 218 -26.40 -24.81 -18.03
C ASP A 218 -27.45 -25.80 -17.48
N ASN A 219 -28.32 -26.30 -18.35
CA ASN A 219 -29.34 -27.29 -17.99
C ASN A 219 -28.90 -28.74 -18.28
N SER A 220 -27.62 -28.95 -18.66
CA SER A 220 -26.99 -30.23 -19.01
C SER A 220 -27.65 -31.01 -20.16
N VAL A 221 -28.67 -30.44 -20.81
CA VAL A 221 -29.42 -31.04 -21.92
C VAL A 221 -29.17 -30.25 -23.22
N ASN A 222 -29.09 -28.93 -23.12
CA ASN A 222 -28.78 -28.04 -24.22
C ASN A 222 -27.43 -27.35 -23.99
N TYR A 223 -26.93 -26.63 -25.00
CA TYR A 223 -25.74 -25.80 -24.83
C TYR A 223 -25.95 -24.75 -23.72
N PRO A 224 -24.91 -24.43 -22.93
CA PRO A 224 -24.99 -23.40 -21.91
C PRO A 224 -25.36 -22.04 -22.50
N GLN A 225 -26.33 -21.35 -21.89
CA GLN A 225 -26.62 -19.96 -22.20
C GLN A 225 -25.74 -19.07 -21.33
N ILE A 226 -24.97 -18.19 -21.96
CA ILE A 226 -24.05 -17.27 -21.29
C ILE A 226 -24.50 -15.84 -21.57
N ILE A 227 -24.76 -15.08 -20.50
CA ILE A 227 -25.17 -13.68 -20.57
C ILE A 227 -24.11 -12.83 -19.89
N ASP A 228 -23.50 -11.90 -20.62
CA ASP A 228 -22.64 -10.87 -20.05
C ASP A 228 -23.51 -9.72 -19.54
N THR A 229 -23.73 -9.66 -18.23
CA THR A 229 -24.73 -8.75 -17.64
C THR A 229 -24.29 -7.29 -17.67
N ALA A 230 -22.98 -7.03 -17.58
CA ALA A 230 -22.41 -5.69 -17.68
C ALA A 230 -21.99 -5.33 -19.11
N ASN A 231 -21.85 -6.33 -19.99
CA ASN A 231 -21.44 -6.18 -21.38
C ASN A 231 -20.09 -5.44 -21.53
N MET A 232 -19.22 -5.54 -20.52
CA MET A 232 -17.91 -4.90 -20.46
C MET A 232 -16.95 -5.70 -19.60
N ALA A 233 -15.65 -5.48 -19.78
CA ALA A 233 -14.61 -6.10 -18.99
C ALA A 233 -14.13 -5.16 -17.88
N PHE A 234 -13.91 -5.71 -16.69
CA PHE A 234 -13.22 -5.09 -15.57
C PHE A 234 -11.80 -5.64 -15.49
N ILE A 235 -10.80 -4.77 -15.52
CA ILE A 235 -9.40 -5.15 -15.45
C ILE A 235 -9.02 -5.30 -13.98
N ALA A 236 -8.49 -6.46 -13.61
CA ALA A 236 -7.83 -6.67 -12.34
C ALA A 236 -6.33 -6.84 -12.60
N GLN A 237 -5.49 -5.94 -12.09
CA GLN A 237 -4.05 -5.93 -12.34
C GLN A 237 -3.26 -5.87 -11.05
N SER A 238 -2.22 -6.71 -10.96
CA SER A 238 -1.27 -6.74 -9.85
C SER A 238 -0.14 -5.76 -10.11
N TYR A 239 0.23 -4.98 -9.10
CA TYR A 239 1.36 -4.06 -9.15
C TYR A 239 2.24 -4.25 -7.92
N ARG A 240 3.53 -4.01 -8.08
CA ARG A 240 4.55 -4.10 -7.04
C ARG A 240 5.36 -2.81 -6.99
N TRP A 241 5.79 -2.43 -5.80
CA TRP A 241 6.61 -1.25 -5.58
C TRP A 241 7.75 -1.57 -4.61
N GLN A 242 8.92 -1.06 -4.93
CA GLN A 242 10.04 -0.95 -4.00
C GLN A 242 10.01 0.44 -3.38
N LEU A 243 10.11 0.51 -2.06
CA LEU A 243 9.97 1.73 -1.28
C LEU A 243 11.26 1.97 -0.50
N PHE A 244 11.80 3.19 -0.60
CA PHE A 244 13.08 3.55 -0.01
C PHE A 244 12.93 4.73 0.95
N GLY A 245 13.37 4.51 2.19
CA GLY A 245 13.35 5.54 3.21
C GLY A 245 11.98 5.79 3.84
N SER A 246 12.02 6.55 4.93
CA SER A 246 10.89 6.71 5.85
C SER A 246 9.75 7.55 5.26
N VAL A 247 10.07 8.58 4.47
CA VAL A 247 9.07 9.49 3.87
C VAL A 247 8.25 8.79 2.77
N GLU A 248 8.91 8.04 1.89
CA GLU A 248 8.24 7.32 0.81
C GLU A 248 7.32 6.24 1.39
N ARG A 249 7.82 5.43 2.34
CA ARG A 249 7.03 4.41 3.02
C ARG A 249 5.83 4.99 3.78
N ALA A 250 6.01 6.14 4.42
CA ALA A 250 4.94 6.82 5.13
C ALA A 250 3.83 7.28 4.19
N THR A 251 4.21 7.93 3.09
CA THR A 251 3.29 8.37 2.03
C THR A 251 2.58 7.17 1.39
N TRP A 252 3.31 6.09 1.13
CA TRP A 252 2.77 4.86 0.58
C TRP A 252 1.77 4.20 1.52
N ARG A 253 2.07 4.15 2.83
CA ARG A 253 1.11 3.69 3.84
C ARG A 253 -0.13 4.59 3.86
N SER A 254 0.03 5.91 3.78
CA SER A 254 -1.06 6.88 3.74
C SER A 254 -2.03 6.65 2.57
N LEU A 255 -1.53 6.22 1.40
CA LEU A 255 -2.36 5.82 0.25
C LEU A 255 -3.36 4.72 0.64
N PHE A 256 -2.92 3.65 1.30
CA PHE A 256 -3.83 2.56 1.68
C PHE A 256 -4.82 2.99 2.77
N TYR A 257 -4.42 3.86 3.70
CA TYR A 257 -5.35 4.45 4.67
C TYR A 257 -6.38 5.38 4.02
N ARG A 258 -6.03 6.06 2.92
CA ARG A 258 -6.99 6.81 2.09
C ARG A 258 -7.99 5.87 1.43
N LEU A 259 -7.52 4.76 0.87
CA LEU A 259 -8.36 3.79 0.17
C LEU A 259 -9.27 2.99 1.12
N ARG A 260 -8.86 2.79 2.37
CA ARG A 260 -9.62 2.05 3.40
C ARG A 260 -10.07 0.66 2.91
N GLY A 261 -9.13 -0.09 2.33
CA GLY A 261 -9.40 -1.35 1.65
C GLY A 261 -10.11 -1.14 0.32
N ARG A 262 -11.17 -1.89 0.07
CA ARG A 262 -11.89 -1.85 -1.22
C ARG A 262 -12.91 -0.70 -1.33
N GLN A 263 -12.90 0.28 -0.42
CA GLN A 263 -13.88 1.38 -0.41
C GLN A 263 -13.48 2.53 -1.33
N GLY A 264 -12.25 2.99 -1.22
CA GLY A 264 -11.74 4.15 -1.94
C GLY A 264 -11.46 3.84 -3.39
N ARG A 265 -11.62 4.86 -4.23
CA ARG A 265 -11.37 4.80 -5.67
C ARG A 265 -10.16 5.67 -6.01
N ILE A 266 -9.34 5.20 -6.93
CA ILE A 266 -8.13 5.87 -7.42
C ILE A 266 -7.97 5.57 -8.90
N TRP A 267 -7.52 6.55 -9.68
CA TRP A 267 -7.15 6.31 -11.06
C TRP A 267 -5.77 5.68 -11.14
N ILE A 268 -5.65 4.62 -11.93
CA ILE A 268 -4.40 3.91 -12.11
C ILE A 268 -4.09 3.86 -13.60
N PRO A 269 -2.96 4.43 -14.02
CA PRO A 269 -2.43 4.21 -15.36
C PRO A 269 -2.10 2.73 -15.55
N SER A 270 -2.25 2.20 -16.76
CA SER A 270 -1.74 0.87 -17.11
C SER A 270 -0.22 0.78 -16.92
N PHE A 271 0.47 1.94 -16.95
CA PHE A 271 1.92 2.12 -17.04
C PHE A 271 2.54 1.48 -18.30
N ASN A 272 1.71 1.06 -19.26
CA ASN A 272 2.13 0.56 -20.56
C ASN A 272 2.18 1.68 -21.60
N GLN A 273 2.96 1.49 -22.65
CA GLN A 273 2.88 2.33 -23.84
C GLN A 273 1.71 1.86 -24.72
N ASP A 274 0.50 2.27 -24.35
CA ASP A 274 -0.73 1.87 -25.05
C ASP A 274 -0.90 2.61 -26.38
N PHE A 275 -0.36 3.83 -26.48
CA PHE A 275 -0.31 4.59 -27.73
C PHE A 275 1.09 5.14 -28.03
N SER A 276 1.43 5.11 -29.32
CA SER A 276 2.63 5.75 -29.87
C SER A 276 2.23 6.90 -30.78
N LEU A 277 2.83 8.07 -30.59
CA LEU A 277 2.55 9.25 -31.42
C LEU A 277 3.16 9.12 -32.82
N VAL A 278 2.45 9.59 -33.83
CA VAL A 278 2.93 9.70 -35.22
C VAL A 278 3.47 11.09 -35.53
N SER A 279 3.00 12.09 -34.80
CA SER A 279 3.42 13.49 -34.91
C SER A 279 3.41 14.16 -33.55
N ASP A 280 3.99 15.37 -33.48
CA ASP A 280 3.84 16.25 -32.32
C ASP A 280 2.35 16.47 -32.01
N ILE A 281 2.03 16.62 -30.72
CA ILE A 281 0.68 16.96 -30.27
C ILE A 281 0.49 18.46 -30.51
N PRO A 282 -0.42 18.87 -31.41
CA PRO A 282 -0.72 20.28 -31.59
C PRO A 282 -1.45 20.84 -30.36
N ALA A 283 -1.37 22.15 -30.15
CA ALA A 283 -2.24 22.80 -29.18
C ALA A 283 -3.71 22.60 -29.61
N GLY A 284 -4.53 22.05 -28.72
CA GLY A 284 -5.89 21.62 -29.06
C GLY A 284 -6.26 20.32 -28.38
N ASN A 285 -7.25 19.60 -28.91
CA ASN A 285 -7.79 18.39 -28.27
C ASN A 285 -7.59 17.13 -29.15
N THR A 286 -6.61 17.12 -30.03
CA THR A 286 -6.43 16.02 -30.99
C THR A 286 -5.02 15.45 -30.92
N LEU A 287 -4.92 14.12 -30.97
CA LEU A 287 -3.65 13.39 -31.05
C LEU A 287 -3.69 12.52 -32.29
N GLN A 288 -2.56 12.41 -32.98
CA GLN A 288 -2.37 11.43 -34.04
C GLN A 288 -1.47 10.32 -33.52
N VAL A 289 -2.02 9.11 -33.42
CA VAL A 289 -1.34 7.93 -32.90
C VAL A 289 -1.21 6.86 -33.97
N GLN A 290 -0.27 5.93 -33.77
CA GLN A 290 -0.15 4.75 -34.60
C GLN A 290 -1.46 3.96 -34.53
N TYR A 291 -1.86 3.38 -35.65
CA TYR A 291 -3.06 2.56 -35.71
C TYR A 291 -2.93 1.34 -34.79
N VAL A 292 -3.74 1.30 -33.73
CA VAL A 292 -3.91 0.13 -32.85
C VAL A 292 -5.31 -0.47 -32.98
N GLY A 293 -6.15 0.11 -33.83
CA GLY A 293 -7.55 -0.28 -34.02
C GLY A 293 -8.47 0.29 -32.94
N PHE A 294 -8.06 1.34 -32.21
CA PHE A 294 -8.92 1.94 -31.20
C PHE A 294 -10.22 2.46 -31.82
N SER A 295 -10.14 3.09 -32.98
CA SER A 295 -11.30 3.59 -33.72
C SER A 295 -12.27 2.50 -34.22
N GLU A 296 -11.86 1.23 -34.24
CA GLU A 296 -12.69 0.09 -34.66
C GLU A 296 -13.19 -0.76 -33.48
N TYR A 297 -12.31 -1.03 -32.51
CA TYR A 297 -12.58 -1.99 -31.43
C TYR A 297 -13.05 -1.33 -30.13
N SER A 298 -12.80 -0.03 -29.95
CA SER A 298 -13.29 0.66 -28.76
C SER A 298 -14.80 0.90 -28.85
N ASP A 299 -15.47 0.71 -27.72
CA ASP A 299 -16.86 1.12 -27.55
C ASP A 299 -16.88 2.30 -26.60
N LEU A 300 -16.77 3.52 -27.14
CA LEU A 300 -16.73 4.75 -26.34
C LEU A 300 -18.04 5.01 -25.56
N ALA A 301 -19.14 4.35 -25.94
CA ALA A 301 -20.38 4.38 -25.17
C ALA A 301 -20.24 3.58 -23.86
N LYS A 302 -19.35 2.58 -23.81
CA LYS A 302 -19.07 1.83 -22.59
C LYS A 302 -17.98 2.51 -21.76
N PRO A 303 -18.17 2.61 -20.44
CA PRO A 303 -17.12 3.05 -19.53
C PRO A 303 -15.99 2.01 -19.45
N GLY A 304 -14.78 2.42 -19.82
CA GLY A 304 -13.56 1.60 -19.73
C GLY A 304 -12.61 1.88 -20.90
N GLN A 305 -11.29 1.96 -20.62
CA GLN A 305 -10.24 2.20 -21.63
C GLN A 305 -10.46 3.43 -22.54
N ARG A 306 -10.94 4.53 -21.96
CA ARG A 306 -11.11 5.81 -22.68
C ARG A 306 -10.47 7.00 -21.99
N ASP A 307 -9.97 6.82 -20.78
CA ASP A 307 -9.22 7.83 -20.05
C ASP A 307 -7.71 7.54 -20.23
N LEU A 308 -6.89 8.58 -20.37
CA LEU A 308 -5.48 8.50 -20.72
C LEU A 308 -4.62 9.32 -19.76
N GLN A 309 -3.42 8.83 -19.48
CA GLN A 309 -2.31 9.58 -18.93
C GLN A 309 -1.22 9.74 -20.00
N ILE A 310 -0.81 10.98 -20.24
CA ILE A 310 0.34 11.33 -21.09
C ILE A 310 1.46 11.78 -20.15
N THR A 311 2.54 11.00 -20.08
CA THR A 311 3.70 11.29 -19.26
C THR A 311 4.82 11.86 -20.14
N CYS A 312 5.38 13.00 -19.75
CA CYS A 312 6.53 13.61 -20.42
C CYS A 312 7.84 13.27 -19.70
N TYR A 313 8.97 13.30 -20.42
CA TYR A 313 10.30 13.06 -19.82
C TYR A 313 10.70 14.11 -18.78
N ASP A 314 10.06 15.29 -18.78
CA ASP A 314 10.26 16.35 -17.78
C ASP A 314 9.44 16.14 -16.49
N GLY A 315 8.72 15.01 -16.38
CA GLY A 315 7.89 14.65 -15.23
C GLY A 315 6.48 15.23 -15.27
N ARG A 316 6.12 16.04 -16.28
CA ARG A 316 4.74 16.53 -16.42
C ARG A 316 3.81 15.41 -16.86
N THR A 317 2.63 15.35 -16.25
CA THR A 317 1.55 14.44 -16.63
C THR A 317 0.32 15.22 -17.07
N TYR A 318 -0.35 14.72 -18.11
CA TYR A 318 -1.64 15.23 -18.56
C TYR A 318 -2.67 14.10 -18.56
N HIS A 319 -3.85 14.34 -18.00
CA HIS A 319 -4.92 13.34 -17.91
C HIS A 319 -6.13 13.79 -18.73
N ALA A 320 -6.57 12.99 -19.70
CA ALA A 320 -7.70 13.37 -20.58
C ALA A 320 -8.55 12.16 -20.97
N ARG A 321 -9.80 12.41 -21.38
CA ARG A 321 -10.70 11.38 -21.89
C ARG A 321 -10.84 11.45 -23.40
N ILE A 322 -10.72 10.32 -24.08
CA ILE A 322 -11.08 10.16 -25.49
C ILE A 322 -12.60 10.23 -25.64
N THR A 323 -13.06 11.13 -26.50
CA THR A 323 -14.48 11.37 -26.82
C THR A 323 -14.85 10.89 -28.22
N ALA A 324 -13.88 10.82 -29.13
CA ALA A 324 -14.05 10.28 -30.46
C ALA A 324 -12.73 9.74 -30.99
N ALA A 325 -12.79 8.74 -31.86
CA ALA A 325 -11.64 8.26 -32.60
C ALA A 325 -12.02 8.02 -34.07
N ARG A 326 -11.07 8.22 -34.97
CA ARG A 326 -11.27 7.94 -36.40
C ARG A 326 -9.96 7.55 -37.07
N ILE A 327 -10.04 6.69 -38.08
CA ILE A 327 -8.91 6.35 -38.94
C ILE A 327 -8.42 7.63 -39.64
N ALA A 328 -7.12 7.90 -39.56
CA ALA A 328 -6.48 9.01 -40.25
C ALA A 328 -5.85 8.53 -41.56
N THR A 329 -5.10 7.43 -41.49
CA THR A 329 -4.50 6.72 -42.62
C THR A 329 -4.52 5.22 -42.33
N ALA A 330 -4.06 4.37 -43.26
CA ALA A 330 -3.95 2.93 -43.03
C ALA A 330 -3.01 2.53 -41.86
N SER A 331 -2.19 3.46 -41.35
CA SER A 331 -1.23 3.22 -40.26
C SER A 331 -1.36 4.19 -39.09
N SER A 332 -2.37 5.07 -39.10
CA SER A 332 -2.59 6.03 -38.01
C SER A 332 -4.06 6.32 -37.76
N GLU A 333 -4.38 6.70 -36.52
CA GLU A 333 -5.70 7.14 -36.12
C GLU A 333 -5.64 8.45 -35.31
N TYR A 334 -6.71 9.24 -35.43
CA TYR A 334 -6.91 10.43 -34.63
C TYR A 334 -7.72 10.09 -33.40
N LEU A 335 -7.24 10.52 -32.24
CA LEU A 335 -7.98 10.54 -30.99
C LEU A 335 -8.40 11.98 -30.68
N THR A 336 -9.67 12.18 -30.33
CA THR A 336 -10.22 13.47 -29.89
C THR A 336 -10.44 13.42 -28.38
N LEU A 337 -9.96 14.42 -27.66
CA LEU A 337 -10.02 14.51 -26.20
C LEU A 337 -11.15 15.43 -25.73
N ASP A 338 -11.58 15.25 -24.48
CA ASP A 338 -12.55 16.10 -23.78
C ASP A 338 -11.98 17.44 -23.30
N GLN A 339 -10.66 17.60 -23.33
CA GLN A 339 -9.96 18.82 -22.95
C GLN A 339 -8.85 19.17 -23.93
N THR A 340 -8.46 20.45 -23.93
CA THR A 340 -7.34 20.95 -24.72
C THR A 340 -6.02 20.73 -24.00
N LEU A 341 -5.02 20.23 -24.72
CA LEU A 341 -3.64 20.12 -24.32
C LEU A 341 -2.80 21.27 -24.91
N PRO A 342 -1.69 21.65 -24.26
CA PRO A 342 -0.68 22.50 -24.89
C PRO A 342 -0.03 21.79 -26.08
N ALA A 343 0.70 22.55 -26.91
CA ALA A 343 1.55 21.92 -27.92
C ALA A 343 2.69 21.16 -27.24
N ILE A 344 2.84 19.86 -27.54
CA ILE A 344 3.85 18.99 -26.94
C ILE A 344 4.60 18.29 -28.06
N PRO A 345 5.93 18.49 -28.16
CA PRO A 345 6.75 17.70 -29.08
C PRO A 345 6.63 16.21 -28.78
N SER A 346 6.45 15.39 -29.81
CA SER A 346 6.38 13.93 -29.71
C SER A 346 7.61 13.35 -28.99
N ALA A 347 8.79 13.91 -29.25
CA ALA A 347 10.03 13.52 -28.58
C ALA A 347 10.09 13.85 -27.08
N ALA A 348 9.21 14.73 -26.58
CA ALA A 348 9.10 15.05 -25.15
C ALA A 348 8.19 14.06 -24.40
N VAL A 349 7.38 13.27 -25.11
CA VAL A 349 6.45 12.31 -24.52
C VAL A 349 7.19 10.99 -24.23
N ALA A 350 7.14 10.57 -22.97
CA ALA A 350 7.71 9.31 -22.51
C ALA A 350 6.75 8.14 -22.73
N SER A 351 5.48 8.31 -22.38
CA SER A 351 4.45 7.28 -22.57
C SER A 351 3.05 7.87 -22.65
N ILE A 352 2.16 7.14 -23.32
CA ILE A 352 0.71 7.38 -23.29
C ILE A 352 0.06 6.07 -22.86
N SER A 353 -0.55 6.09 -21.68
CA SER A 353 -1.15 4.94 -21.01
C SER A 353 -2.65 5.13 -20.84
N PHE A 354 -3.43 4.07 -20.98
CA PHE A 354 -4.80 4.05 -20.49
C PHE A 354 -4.83 4.25 -18.98
N MET A 355 -5.92 4.84 -18.49
CA MET A 355 -6.24 4.94 -17.08
C MET A 355 -7.54 4.21 -16.80
N ALA A 356 -7.58 3.49 -15.68
CA ALA A 356 -8.77 2.87 -15.17
C ALA A 356 -9.05 3.37 -13.75
N LEU A 357 -10.27 3.85 -13.50
CA LEU A 357 -10.70 4.12 -12.13
C LEU A 357 -10.81 2.77 -11.45
N SER A 358 -10.10 2.61 -10.35
CA SER A 358 -9.92 1.32 -9.70
C SER A 358 -10.07 1.45 -8.19
N ARG A 359 -10.28 0.32 -7.53
CA ARG A 359 -10.16 0.14 -6.09
C ARG A 359 -9.25 -1.04 -5.81
N LEU A 360 -8.81 -1.21 -4.56
CA LEU A 360 -8.17 -2.46 -4.17
C LEU A 360 -9.11 -3.64 -4.44
N ALA A 361 -8.52 -4.75 -4.88
CA ALA A 361 -9.24 -6.01 -5.08
C ALA A 361 -9.46 -6.76 -3.75
N ASP A 362 -8.56 -6.57 -2.78
CA ASP A 362 -8.60 -7.16 -1.44
C ASP A 362 -8.63 -6.06 -0.36
N ASP A 363 -9.19 -6.35 0.81
CA ASP A 363 -9.10 -5.49 1.99
C ASP A 363 -7.75 -5.64 2.70
N ARG A 364 -6.95 -6.64 2.34
CA ARG A 364 -5.61 -6.90 2.87
C ARG A 364 -4.54 -6.30 1.97
N VAL A 365 -3.61 -5.58 2.57
CA VAL A 365 -2.37 -5.10 1.94
C VAL A 365 -1.19 -5.50 2.81
N GLU A 366 -0.08 -5.88 2.16
CA GLU A 366 1.16 -6.26 2.83
C GLU A 366 2.30 -5.30 2.48
N LEU A 367 3.11 -5.02 3.48
CA LEU A 367 4.38 -4.32 3.37
C LEU A 367 5.47 -5.22 3.99
N THR A 368 6.44 -5.64 3.19
CA THR A 368 7.58 -6.42 3.66
C THR A 368 8.77 -5.49 3.84
N HIS A 369 9.27 -5.37 5.06
CA HIS A 369 10.39 -4.50 5.41
C HIS A 369 11.67 -5.33 5.46
N PHE A 370 12.60 -5.11 4.54
CA PHE A 370 13.89 -5.82 4.52
C PHE A 370 14.94 -5.19 5.44
N SER A 371 14.69 -3.96 5.86
CA SER A 371 15.53 -3.20 6.78
C SER A 371 14.68 -2.30 7.69
N ASP A 372 15.36 -1.51 8.52
CA ASP A 372 14.73 -0.37 9.18
C ASP A 372 14.08 0.60 8.17
N ASN A 373 13.32 1.56 8.71
CA ASN A 373 12.47 2.48 7.96
C ASN A 373 13.26 3.34 6.96
N ASP A 374 14.59 3.46 7.13
CA ASP A 374 15.43 4.28 6.27
C ASP A 374 16.02 3.50 5.08
N GLY A 375 15.90 2.17 5.04
CA GLY A 375 16.37 1.34 3.92
C GLY A 375 15.27 0.89 2.95
N ALA A 376 15.22 -0.40 2.58
CA ALA A 376 14.29 -0.96 1.56
C ALA A 376 13.08 -1.72 2.14
N ALA A 377 11.91 -1.49 1.54
CA ALA A 377 10.69 -2.26 1.76
C ALA A 377 9.97 -2.50 0.44
N GLU A 378 9.03 -3.43 0.46
CA GLU A 378 8.24 -3.82 -0.70
C GLU A 378 6.76 -3.82 -0.36
N SER A 379 5.94 -3.48 -1.35
CA SER A 379 4.50 -3.65 -1.27
C SER A 379 3.95 -4.15 -2.59
N GLN A 380 2.94 -5.01 -2.51
CA GLN A 380 2.18 -5.49 -3.66
C GLN A 380 0.70 -5.28 -3.41
N ALA A 381 -0.02 -4.84 -4.44
CA ALA A 381 -1.46 -4.71 -4.39
C ALA A 381 -2.10 -5.01 -5.74
N VAL A 382 -3.27 -5.64 -5.69
CA VAL A 382 -4.10 -5.88 -6.88
C VAL A 382 -5.19 -4.83 -6.90
N PHE A 383 -5.36 -4.19 -8.05
CA PHE A 383 -6.41 -3.20 -8.27
C PHE A 383 -7.39 -3.71 -9.30
N ARG A 384 -8.68 -3.51 -9.03
CA ARG A 384 -9.77 -3.85 -9.94
C ARG A 384 -10.45 -2.58 -10.40
N SER A 385 -10.60 -2.43 -11.72
CA SER A 385 -11.31 -1.32 -12.33
C SER A 385 -12.79 -1.33 -11.93
N VAL A 386 -13.37 -0.14 -11.78
CA VAL A 386 -14.76 0.10 -11.41
C VAL A 386 -15.35 1.20 -12.28
N LEU A 387 -16.67 1.28 -12.29
CA LEU A 387 -17.39 2.35 -12.96
C LEU A 387 -17.23 3.68 -12.23
N MET A 388 -17.18 4.77 -12.99
CA MET A 388 -17.30 6.11 -12.42
C MET A 388 -18.76 6.41 -12.07
N PRO A 389 -19.06 7.13 -10.97
CA PRO A 389 -20.44 7.45 -10.61
C PRO A 389 -21.22 8.19 -11.69
N THR A 390 -20.54 9.03 -12.49
CA THR A 390 -21.18 9.74 -13.60
C THR A 390 -21.59 8.80 -14.73
N ASP A 391 -20.88 7.69 -14.89
CA ASP A 391 -21.14 6.69 -15.92
C ASP A 391 -22.22 5.70 -15.46
N GLU A 392 -22.49 5.62 -14.14
CA GLU A 392 -23.58 4.82 -13.54
C GLU A 392 -24.97 5.34 -13.96
N ALA A 393 -25.12 6.63 -14.24
CA ALA A 393 -26.40 7.25 -14.61
C ALA A 393 -26.80 7.03 -16.09
N THR A 394 -25.87 6.53 -16.90
CA THR A 394 -26.05 6.31 -18.35
C THR A 394 -26.25 4.84 -18.73
N LEU A 395 -26.15 3.94 -17.75
CA LEU A 395 -26.40 2.50 -17.86
C LEU A 395 -27.79 2.17 -17.27
#